data_AF-A0A9D1FYZ3-F1
#
_entry.id   AF-A0A9D1FYZ3-F1
#
_cell.length_a   1.000
_cell.length_b   1.000
_cell.length_c   1.000
_cell.angle_alpha   90.00
_cell.angle_beta   90.00
_cell.angle_gamma   90.00
#
_symmetry.space_group_name_H-M   'P 1'
#
loop_
_entity.id
_entity.type
_entity.pdbx_description
1 polymer ?
#
loop_
_entity_poly.entity_id
_entity_poly.type
_entity_poly.pdbx_seq_one_letter_code
_entity_poly.pdbx_strand_id
1 'polypeptide(L)'
;MTKLKEAVPELDFTSLAGLLSGFFEAAKTAKVEEDVPNLTCSRCGMTYETFRKTGLLGCADCYKEFREPLEKLIMSIHANTQHTGRVPGGMARRVSLKATVDQLKAKLVNAIAAEEYEEAARLRDEIRALKQQLEEEVECHGGE
;
A
#
# COMPACT_ATOMS: atom_id res chain seq x y z
N MET A 1 -49.52 0.52 -18.42
CA MET A 1 -48.32 -0.34 -18.36
C MET A 1 -47.30 0.40 -17.52
N THR A 2 -47.39 0.29 -16.19
CA THR A 2 -46.66 -0.70 -15.35
C THR A 2 -45.16 -0.48 -15.45
N LYS A 3 -44.60 0.20 -14.44
CA LYS A 3 -43.78 -0.41 -13.37
C LYS A 3 -42.31 -0.52 -13.79
N LEU A 4 -41.46 0.21 -13.09
CA LEU A 4 -40.18 -0.27 -12.55
C LEU A 4 -39.70 0.76 -11.51
N LYS A 5 -40.41 0.72 -10.39
CA LYS A 5 -40.01 1.31 -9.11
C LYS A 5 -39.55 0.10 -8.30
N GLU A 6 -38.26 -0.21 -8.34
CA GLU A 6 -37.61 -1.23 -7.52
C GLU A 6 -36.30 -0.59 -7.05
N ALA A 7 -36.32 0.07 -5.89
CA ALA A 7 -36.00 -0.54 -4.60
C ALA A 7 -34.54 -1.06 -4.57
N VAL A 8 -33.59 -0.12 -4.63
CA VAL A 8 -32.25 -0.37 -4.12
C VAL A 8 -32.40 -0.39 -2.59
N PRO A 9 -32.18 -1.51 -1.90
CA PRO A 9 -32.30 -1.58 -0.46
C PRO A 9 -31.35 -0.56 0.15
N GLU A 10 -31.90 0.24 1.07
CA GLU A 10 -31.23 1.18 1.96
C GLU A 10 -29.84 0.66 2.35
N LEU A 11 -28.80 1.20 1.73
CA LEU A 11 -27.47 1.14 2.32
C LEU A 11 -27.56 2.04 3.55
N ASP A 12 -27.91 1.43 4.68
CA ASP A 12 -28.02 2.12 5.94
C ASP A 12 -26.62 2.54 6.40
N PHE A 13 -26.21 3.74 5.97
CA PHE A 13 -24.91 4.34 6.25
C PHE A 13 -24.67 4.55 7.76
N THR A 14 -25.70 4.40 8.60
CA THR A 14 -25.56 4.42 10.07
C THR A 14 -24.78 3.22 10.59
N SER A 15 -24.85 2.07 9.91
CA SER A 15 -24.09 0.86 10.26
C SER A 15 -22.60 1.03 9.99
N LEU A 16 -22.24 1.74 8.92
CA LEU A 16 -20.84 2.07 8.60
C LEU A 16 -20.25 3.06 9.61
N ALA A 17 -21.02 4.06 10.04
CA ALA A 17 -20.59 4.99 11.09
C ALA A 17 -20.36 4.28 12.43
N GLY A 18 -21.17 3.28 12.78
CA GLY A 18 -20.99 2.45 13.97
C GLY A 18 -19.74 1.56 13.90
N LEU A 19 -19.47 0.96 12.75
CA LEU A 19 -18.27 0.15 12.51
C LEU A 19 -17.00 1.02 12.56
N LEU A 20 -17.03 2.21 11.96
CA LEU A 20 -15.93 3.17 12.03
C LEU A 20 -15.73 3.74 13.44
N SER A 21 -16.79 3.95 14.21
CA SER A 21 -16.69 4.42 15.60
C SER A 21 -16.00 3.38 16.50
N GLY A 22 -16.29 2.09 16.32
CA GLY A 22 -15.61 1.01 17.05
C GLY A 22 -14.12 0.90 16.69
N PHE A 23 -13.77 1.13 15.42
CA PHE A 23 -12.37 1.18 14.97
C PHE A 23 -11.62 2.42 15.53
N PHE A 24 -12.29 3.58 15.58
CA PHE A 24 -11.72 4.80 16.11
C PHE A 24 -11.51 4.74 17.64
N GLU A 25 -12.41 4.09 18.38
CA GLU A 25 -12.20 3.86 19.82
C GLU A 25 -11.09 2.85 20.10
N ALA A 26 -10.91 1.82 19.26
CA ALA A 26 -9.75 0.93 19.36
C ALA A 26 -8.43 1.69 19.14
N ALA A 27 -8.40 2.64 18.19
CA ALA A 27 -7.24 3.50 17.94
C ALA A 27 -6.95 4.50 19.08
N LYS A 28 -7.96 4.87 19.88
CA LYS A 28 -7.83 5.81 21.01
C LYS A 28 -7.02 5.25 22.19
N THR A 29 -6.82 3.93 22.25
CA THR A 29 -5.96 3.29 23.26
C THR A 29 -4.46 3.49 22.99
N ALA A 30 -4.08 3.93 21.79
CA ALA A 30 -2.74 4.42 21.49
C ALA A 30 -2.70 5.95 21.71
N LYS A 31 -2.60 6.37 22.97
CA LYS A 31 -2.49 7.79 23.34
C LYS A 31 -1.12 8.34 22.92
N VAL A 32 -1.00 8.76 21.67
CA VAL A 32 0.07 9.66 21.22
C VAL A 32 -0.46 11.08 21.41
N GLU A 33 0.03 11.76 22.44
CA GLU A 33 -0.15 13.20 22.61
C GLU A 33 0.70 13.91 21.56
N GLU A 34 0.24 13.93 20.30
CA GLU A 34 0.77 14.84 19.29
C GLU A 34 0.12 16.21 19.44
N ASP A 35 0.96 17.24 19.46
CA ASP A 35 0.61 18.65 19.43
C ASP A 35 -0.44 18.89 18.34
N VAL A 36 -1.67 19.21 18.74
CA VAL A 36 -2.78 19.32 17.81
C VAL A 36 -2.66 20.67 17.11
N PRO A 37 -2.41 20.70 15.79
CA PRO A 37 -2.27 21.97 15.10
C PRO A 37 -3.61 22.71 15.15
N ASN A 38 -3.59 23.96 15.62
CA ASN A 38 -4.73 24.88 15.65
C ASN A 38 -5.07 25.36 14.23
N LEU A 39 -5.50 24.43 13.38
CA LEU A 39 -5.88 24.69 11.99
C LEU A 39 -7.40 24.89 11.91
N THR A 40 -7.81 25.92 11.17
CA THR A 40 -9.21 26.23 10.90
C THR A 40 -9.41 26.44 9.42
N CYS A 41 -10.46 25.85 8.85
CA CYS A 41 -10.79 26.00 7.44
C CYS A 41 -11.35 27.39 7.17
N SER A 42 -10.74 28.09 6.23
CA SER A 42 -11.08 29.46 5.84
C SER A 42 -12.45 29.56 5.15
N ARG A 43 -12.97 28.46 4.60
CA ARG A 43 -14.25 28.43 3.87
C ARG A 43 -15.46 28.06 4.72
N CYS A 44 -15.35 27.06 5.59
CA CYS A 44 -16.49 26.57 6.39
C CYS A 44 -16.30 26.75 7.91
N GLY A 45 -15.16 27.27 8.36
CA GLY A 45 -14.86 27.49 9.78
C GLY A 45 -14.61 26.22 10.59
N MET A 46 -14.57 25.04 9.94
CA MET A 46 -14.29 23.77 10.62
C MET A 46 -12.89 23.80 11.23
N THR A 47 -12.72 23.33 12.46
CA THR A 47 -11.40 23.18 13.09
C THR A 47 -10.89 21.75 12.95
N TYR A 48 -9.57 21.58 12.92
CA TYR A 48 -8.95 20.25 12.88
C TYR A 48 -9.30 19.42 14.12
N GLU A 49 -9.46 20.04 15.29
CA GLU A 49 -9.94 19.36 16.50
C GLU A 49 -11.35 18.76 16.34
N THR A 50 -12.25 19.50 15.69
CA THR A 50 -13.61 19.03 15.43
C THR A 50 -13.57 17.83 14.49
N PHE A 51 -12.76 17.90 13.43
CA PHE A 51 -12.51 16.75 12.54
C PHE A 51 -11.96 15.54 13.30
N ARG A 52 -11.01 15.71 14.21
CA ARG A 52 -10.50 14.58 15.03
C ARG A 52 -11.57 13.93 15.91
N LYS A 53 -12.59 14.68 16.34
CA LYS A 53 -13.69 14.15 17.18
C LYS A 53 -14.78 13.47 16.35
N THR A 54 -15.09 14.00 15.17
CA THR A 54 -16.22 13.55 14.35
C THR A 54 -15.82 12.63 13.20
N GLY A 55 -14.56 12.71 12.74
CA GLY A 55 -14.06 12.02 11.56
C GLY A 55 -14.56 12.59 10.23
N LEU A 56 -15.35 13.68 10.23
CA LEU A 56 -15.96 14.25 9.02
C LEU A 56 -15.37 15.62 8.68
N LEU A 57 -15.04 15.81 7.41
CA LEU A 57 -14.62 17.10 6.86
C LEU A 57 -15.83 17.91 6.40
N GLY A 58 -15.79 19.23 6.60
CA GLY A 58 -16.93 20.11 6.34
C GLY A 58 -17.09 20.55 4.88
N CYS A 59 -16.00 20.71 4.13
CA CYS A 59 -16.03 21.08 2.72
C CYS A 59 -14.80 20.57 1.96
N ALA A 60 -14.76 20.74 0.64
CA ALA A 60 -13.65 20.28 -0.20
C ALA A 60 -12.31 20.97 0.14
N ASP A 61 -12.33 22.22 0.59
CA ASP A 61 -11.09 22.96 0.89
C ASP A 61 -10.45 22.51 2.21
N CYS A 62 -11.21 21.82 3.08
CA CYS A 62 -10.65 21.18 4.27
C CYS A 62 -9.57 20.14 3.94
N TYR A 63 -9.64 19.46 2.77
CA TYR A 63 -8.59 18.54 2.32
C TYR A 63 -7.26 19.24 2.02
N LYS A 64 -7.31 20.51 1.63
CA LYS A 64 -6.11 21.30 1.31
C LYS A 64 -5.54 21.92 2.57
N GLU A 65 -6.40 22.50 3.41
CA GLU A 65 -6.01 23.22 4.61
C GLU A 65 -5.53 22.28 5.73
N PHE A 66 -6.04 21.05 5.79
CA PHE A 66 -5.60 20.02 6.74
C PHE A 66 -4.68 18.98 6.12
N ARG A 67 -4.05 19.28 4.98
CA ARG A 67 -3.30 18.30 4.18
C ARG A 67 -2.23 17.57 4.99
N GLU A 68 -1.35 18.31 5.65
CA GLU A 68 -0.22 17.74 6.41
C GLU A 68 -0.66 16.76 7.50
N PRO A 69 -1.57 17.13 8.42
CA PRO A 69 -1.99 16.21 9.45
C PRO A 69 -2.92 15.10 8.91
N LEU A 70 -3.65 15.36 7.82
CA LEU A 70 -4.47 14.34 7.15
C LEU A 70 -3.61 13.28 6.45
N GLU A 71 -2.49 13.66 5.81
CA GLU A 71 -1.54 12.72 5.22
C GLU A 71 -0.95 11.79 6.28
N LYS A 72 -0.53 12.33 7.44
CA LYS A 72 -0.04 11.53 8.57
C LYS A 72 -1.11 10.56 9.10
N LEU A 73 -2.34 11.03 9.25
CA LEU A 73 -3.47 10.21 9.71
C LEU A 73 -3.82 9.10 8.70
N ILE A 74 -3.85 9.43 7.41
CA ILE A 74 -4.14 8.44 6.36
C ILE A 74 -3.01 7.40 6.31
N MET A 75 -1.75 7.81 6.44
CA MET A 75 -0.61 6.88 6.50
C MET A 75 -0.63 5.98 7.74
N SER A 76 -1.12 6.47 8.88
CA SER A 76 -1.21 5.65 10.09
C SER A 76 -2.36 4.63 10.02
N ILE A 77 -3.48 4.97 9.37
CA ILE A 77 -4.62 4.07 9.16
C ILE A 77 -4.34 3.08 8.02
N HIS A 78 -3.79 3.58 6.93
CA HIS A 78 -3.34 2.80 5.79
C HIS A 78 -1.81 2.75 5.85
N ALA A 79 -1.29 1.80 6.64
CA ALA A 79 0.15 1.56 6.86
C ALA A 79 1.00 1.47 5.57
N ASN A 80 0.37 1.47 4.39
CA ASN A 80 1.00 1.53 3.09
C ASN A 80 0.21 2.47 2.15
N THR A 81 0.85 3.46 1.55
CA THR A 81 0.26 4.34 0.51
C THR A 81 0.15 3.65 -0.85
N GLN A 82 0.68 2.44 -0.99
CA GLN A 82 0.53 1.60 -2.18
C GLN A 82 0.07 0.18 -1.79
N HIS A 83 -1.04 -0.26 -2.38
CA HIS A 83 -1.47 -1.64 -2.27
C HIS A 83 -0.61 -2.51 -3.20
N THR A 84 0.30 -3.32 -2.67
CA THR A 84 1.15 -4.23 -3.48
C THR A 84 0.41 -5.49 -3.95
N GLY A 85 -0.93 -5.51 -3.87
CA GLY A 85 -1.77 -6.68 -4.16
C GLY A 85 -1.51 -7.91 -3.27
N ARG A 86 -2.38 -8.91 -3.40
CA ARG A 86 -2.12 -10.28 -2.94
C ARG A 86 -1.27 -10.94 -4.02
N VAL A 87 0.01 -11.15 -3.76
CA VAL A 87 0.88 -11.86 -4.69
C VAL A 87 0.38 -13.32 -4.77
N PRO A 88 -0.09 -13.82 -5.92
CA PRO A 88 -0.47 -15.22 -6.07
C PRO A 88 0.72 -16.11 -5.69
N GLY A 89 0.48 -17.30 -5.11
CA GLY A 89 1.54 -18.15 -4.54
C GLY A 89 2.73 -18.43 -5.46
N GLY A 90 2.55 -18.39 -6.80
CA GLY A 90 3.64 -18.53 -7.77
C GLY A 90 4.44 -17.25 -8.07
N MET A 91 3.87 -16.06 -7.85
CA MET A 91 4.50 -14.79 -8.21
C MET A 91 5.49 -14.30 -7.14
N ALA A 92 5.32 -14.71 -5.87
CA ALA A 92 6.25 -14.39 -4.79
C ALA A 92 7.64 -15.03 -5.02
N ARG A 93 7.64 -16.28 -5.51
CA ARG A 93 8.86 -16.98 -5.90
C ARG A 93 9.55 -16.29 -7.08
N ARG A 94 8.81 -15.90 -8.12
CA ARG A 94 9.36 -15.16 -9.26
C ARG A 94 9.98 -13.82 -8.88
N VAL A 95 9.31 -13.05 -8.01
CA VAL A 95 9.85 -11.77 -7.52
C VAL A 95 11.15 -11.99 -6.73
N SER A 96 11.18 -13.02 -5.87
CA SER A 96 12.38 -13.41 -5.13
C SER A 96 13.53 -13.84 -6.06
N LEU A 97 13.26 -14.72 -7.03
CA LEU A 97 14.26 -15.19 -8.00
C LEU A 97 14.84 -14.04 -8.84
N LYS A 98 13.98 -13.10 -9.29
CA LYS A 98 14.42 -11.92 -10.03
C LYS A 98 15.33 -11.02 -9.18
N ALA A 99 14.97 -10.78 -7.91
CA ALA A 99 15.81 -10.02 -6.99
C ALA A 99 17.18 -10.70 -6.76
N THR A 100 17.21 -12.02 -6.60
CA THR A 100 18.44 -12.80 -6.47
C THR A 100 19.32 -12.70 -7.72
N VAL A 101 18.73 -12.79 -8.92
CA VAL A 101 19.45 -12.61 -10.19
C VAL A 101 20.08 -11.21 -10.27
N ASP A 102 19.39 -10.17 -9.86
CA ASP A 102 19.93 -8.81 -9.89
C ASP A 102 21.06 -8.60 -8.87
N GLN A 103 20.98 -9.23 -7.69
CA GLN A 103 22.08 -9.27 -6.72
C GLN A 103 23.32 -9.99 -7.28
N LEU A 104 23.14 -11.15 -7.92
CA LEU A 104 24.25 -11.91 -8.52
C LEU A 104 24.90 -11.15 -9.68
N LYS A 105 24.14 -10.36 -10.45
CA LYS A 105 24.71 -9.48 -11.48
C LYS A 105 25.61 -8.40 -10.87
N ALA A 106 25.19 -7.80 -9.77
CA ALA A 106 26.02 -6.82 -9.06
C ALA A 106 27.33 -7.46 -8.55
N LYS A 107 27.24 -8.68 -7.98
CA LYS A 107 28.43 -9.45 -7.56
C LYS A 107 29.33 -9.81 -8.73
N LEU A 108 28.77 -10.18 -9.88
CA LEU A 108 29.51 -10.50 -11.09
C LEU A 108 30.34 -9.30 -11.57
N VAL A 109 29.73 -8.11 -11.60
CA VAL A 109 30.44 -6.87 -11.97
C VAL A 109 31.59 -6.60 -11.01
N ASN A 110 31.38 -6.79 -9.71
CA ASN A 110 32.43 -6.61 -8.71
C ASN A 110 33.56 -7.65 -8.86
N ALA A 111 33.24 -8.93 -9.10
CA ALA A 111 34.24 -9.98 -9.31
C ALA A 111 35.08 -9.73 -10.57
N ILE A 112 34.47 -9.22 -11.65
CA ILE A 112 35.19 -8.81 -12.86
C ILE A 112 36.13 -7.63 -12.56
N ALA A 113 35.66 -6.64 -11.80
CA ALA A 113 36.47 -5.48 -11.41
C ALA A 113 37.63 -5.85 -10.47
N ALA A 114 37.48 -6.92 -9.68
CA ALA A 114 38.50 -7.47 -8.80
C ALA A 114 39.43 -8.49 -9.49
N GLU A 115 39.27 -8.71 -10.80
CA GLU A 115 40.03 -9.70 -11.58
C GLU A 115 39.87 -11.16 -11.09
N GLU A 116 38.79 -11.45 -10.37
CA GLU A 116 38.45 -12.78 -9.87
C GLU A 116 37.67 -13.58 -10.93
N TYR A 117 38.35 -13.99 -12.01
CA TYR A 117 37.71 -14.61 -13.17
C TYR A 117 37.05 -15.97 -12.89
N GLU A 118 37.57 -16.73 -11.93
CA GLU A 118 36.98 -18.01 -11.51
C GLU A 118 35.61 -17.78 -10.84
N GLU A 119 35.54 -16.78 -9.96
CA GLU A 119 34.30 -16.43 -9.29
C GLU A 119 33.29 -15.79 -10.26
N ALA A 120 33.76 -14.95 -11.17
CA ALA A 120 32.94 -14.40 -12.24
C ALA A 120 32.33 -15.51 -13.13
N ALA A 121 33.09 -16.57 -13.42
CA ALA A 121 32.57 -17.72 -14.17
C ALA A 121 31.48 -18.47 -13.39
N ARG A 122 31.70 -18.72 -12.09
CA ARG A 122 30.69 -19.34 -11.21
C ARG A 122 29.39 -18.52 -11.15
N LEU A 123 29.50 -17.22 -10.89
CA LEU A 123 28.36 -16.30 -10.81
C LEU A 123 27.59 -16.22 -12.13
N ARG A 124 28.29 -16.24 -13.29
CA ARG A 124 27.65 -16.25 -14.61
C ARG A 124 26.81 -17.51 -14.83
N ASP A 125 27.35 -18.67 -14.46
CA ASP A 125 26.67 -19.94 -14.65
C ASP A 125 25.46 -20.06 -13.70
N GLU A 126 25.57 -19.56 -12.47
CA GLU A 126 24.45 -19.45 -11.52
C GLU A 126 23.34 -18.51 -12.02
N ILE A 127 23.70 -17.34 -12.57
CA ILE A 127 22.73 -16.42 -13.20
C ILE A 127 22.00 -17.10 -14.36
N ARG A 128 22.70 -17.92 -15.17
CA ARG A 128 22.08 -18.64 -16.28
C ARG A 128 21.07 -19.67 -15.78
N ALA A 129 21.44 -20.46 -14.78
CA ALA A 129 20.54 -21.45 -14.17
C ALA A 129 19.27 -20.82 -13.59
N LEU A 130 19.41 -19.72 -12.84
CA LEU A 130 18.26 -19.02 -12.24
C LEU A 130 17.35 -18.36 -13.29
N LYS A 131 17.92 -17.87 -14.40
CA LYS A 131 17.13 -17.35 -15.52
C LYS A 131 16.33 -18.45 -16.22
N GLN A 132 16.94 -19.62 -16.42
CA GLN A 132 16.24 -20.75 -17.02
C GLN A 132 15.07 -21.22 -16.14
N GLN A 133 15.26 -21.29 -14.82
CA GLN A 133 14.17 -21.58 -13.88
C GLN A 133 13.03 -20.54 -13.95
N LEU A 134 13.37 -19.27 -14.19
CA LEU A 134 12.36 -18.22 -14.37
C LEU A 134 11.58 -18.39 -15.67
N GLU A 135 12.22 -18.82 -16.75
CA GLU A 135 11.59 -19.09 -18.06
C GLU A 135 10.69 -20.33 -18.02
N GLU A 136 11.15 -21.44 -17.41
CA GLU A 136 10.38 -22.68 -17.24
C GLU A 136 9.11 -22.46 -16.39
N GLU A 137 9.15 -21.56 -15.40
CA GLU A 137 7.97 -21.20 -14.63
C GLU A 137 6.93 -20.43 -15.48
N VAL A 138 7.32 -19.73 -16.54
CA VAL A 138 6.41 -18.93 -17.40
C VAL A 138 5.57 -19.82 -18.31
N GLU A 139 6.12 -20.94 -18.77
CA GLU A 139 5.42 -21.87 -19.68
C GLU A 139 4.30 -22.66 -18.98
N CYS A 140 4.42 -22.94 -17.68
CA CYS A 140 3.43 -23.70 -16.90
C CYS A 140 2.16 -22.90 -16.48
N HIS A 141 1.99 -21.64 -16.88
CA HIS A 141 0.82 -20.82 -16.53
C HIS A 141 0.08 -20.22 -17.73
N GLY A 142 0.40 -20.66 -18.95
CA GLY A 142 -0.25 -20.23 -20.19
C GLY A 142 -1.31 -21.20 -20.75
N GLY A 143 -1.68 -22.25 -20.00
CA GLY A 143 -2.69 -23.22 -20.40
C GLY A 143 -3.93 -23.16 -19.50
N GLU A 144 -5.02 -22.62 -20.09
CA GLU A 144 -6.43 -22.62 -19.65
C GLU A 144 -6.87 -21.64 -18.55
#